data_AF-A0AAU8IYF3-F1
#
_entry.id   AF-A0AAU8IYF3-F1
#
_cell.length_a   1.000
_cell.length_b   1.000
_cell.length_c   1.000
_cell.angle_alpha   90.00
_cell.angle_beta   90.00
_cell.angle_gamma   90.00
#
_symmetry.space_group_name_H-M   'P 1'
#
loop_
_entity.id
_entity.type
_entity.pdbx_description
1 polymer ?
#
loop_
_entity_poly.entity_id
_entity_poly.type
_entity_poly.pdbx_seq_one_letter_code
_entity_poly.pdbx_strand_id
1 'polypeptide(L)'
;MPFDPRLTLEQLEGEKWSPPAPHSTTLERSVADLRGRPVDSLSAWELARLIGQKIGLKFLVPYALERLLAEREQGLMFLDDDLLTALLRCGEFFRENEASLAAKLLAFAESLDDEGPYLPPLIEKFRCETSR
;
A
#
# COMPACT_ATOMS: atom_id res chain seq x y z
N MET A 1 -7.04 -6.59 -11.22
CA MET A 1 -5.87 -5.75 -11.58
C MET A 1 -5.90 -5.09 -12.96
N PRO A 2 -5.66 -3.77 -13.03
CA PRO A 2 -5.52 -3.01 -14.28
C PRO A 2 -4.07 -2.90 -14.83
N PHE A 3 -3.08 -3.57 -14.23
CA PHE A 3 -1.67 -3.54 -14.68
C PHE A 3 -0.97 -4.89 -14.48
N ASP A 4 0.21 -5.06 -15.09
CA ASP A 4 1.05 -6.26 -14.92
C ASP A 4 2.01 -6.09 -13.73
N PRO A 5 1.84 -6.84 -12.62
CA PRO A 5 2.67 -6.69 -11.44
C PRO A 5 4.09 -7.24 -11.59
N ARG A 6 4.41 -7.90 -12.72
CA ARG A 6 5.79 -8.32 -13.06
C ARG A 6 6.67 -7.15 -13.52
N LEU A 7 6.08 -5.99 -13.73
CA LEU A 7 6.78 -4.77 -14.11
C LEU A 7 7.23 -3.99 -12.86
N THR A 8 8.31 -3.22 -13.02
CA THR A 8 8.78 -2.27 -12.01
C THR A 8 7.92 -1.01 -12.01
N LEU A 9 8.01 -0.19 -10.96
CA LEU A 9 7.30 1.09 -10.91
C LEU A 9 7.72 2.02 -12.05
N GLU A 10 9.01 2.06 -12.38
CA GLU A 10 9.53 2.86 -13.50
C GLU A 10 8.91 2.44 -14.84
N GLN A 11 8.69 1.15 -15.04
CA GLN A 11 8.06 0.62 -16.25
C GLN A 11 6.56 0.94 -16.30
N LEU A 12 5.87 0.84 -15.17
CA LEU A 12 4.44 1.15 -15.05
C LEU A 12 4.14 2.64 -15.20
N GLU A 13 5.02 3.49 -14.68
CA GLU A 13 4.94 4.95 -14.80
C GLU A 13 5.44 5.45 -16.16
N GLY A 14 6.19 4.62 -16.90
CA GLY A 14 6.86 5.02 -18.13
C GLY A 14 7.96 6.06 -17.90
N GLU A 15 8.40 6.21 -16.65
CA GLU A 15 9.38 7.20 -16.22
C GLU A 15 10.59 6.49 -15.63
N LYS A 16 11.78 6.84 -16.13
CA LYS A 16 13.04 6.38 -15.52
C LYS A 16 13.45 7.38 -14.46
N TRP A 17 13.52 6.92 -13.21
CA TRP A 17 13.86 7.80 -12.11
C TRP A 17 15.37 7.94 -11.97
N SER A 18 15.81 9.10 -11.50
CA SER A 18 17.23 9.33 -11.22
C SER A 18 17.72 8.44 -10.07
N PRO A 19 18.97 7.96 -10.14
CA PRO A 19 19.58 7.24 -9.03
C PRO A 19 19.75 8.17 -7.81
N PRO A 20 19.78 7.62 -6.58
CA PRO A 20 19.99 8.41 -5.38
C PRO A 20 21.36 9.10 -5.41
N ALA A 21 21.43 10.31 -4.85
CA ALA A 21 22.67 11.06 -4.77
C ALA A 21 23.70 10.36 -3.85
N PRO A 22 25.01 10.64 -3.99
CA PRO A 22 26.04 10.03 -3.15
C PRO A 22 25.82 10.21 -1.64
N HIS A 23 25.16 11.31 -1.24
CA HIS A 23 24.86 11.64 0.15
C HIS A 23 23.40 11.37 0.54
N SER A 24 22.65 10.62 -0.26
CA SER A 24 21.29 10.22 0.08
C SER A 24 21.25 9.44 1.40
N THR A 25 20.12 9.53 2.08
CA THR A 25 19.82 8.74 3.26
C THR A 25 19.67 7.26 2.93
N THR A 26 19.73 6.40 3.95
CA THR A 26 19.48 4.97 3.78
C THR A 26 18.05 4.69 3.31
N LEU A 27 17.08 5.53 3.70
CA LEU A 27 15.70 5.43 3.25
C LEU A 27 15.58 5.71 1.75
N GLU A 28 16.18 6.81 1.26
CA GLU A 28 16.15 7.16 -0.16
C GLU A 28 16.81 6.08 -1.03
N ARG A 29 17.95 5.51 -0.57
CA ARG A 29 18.59 4.38 -1.26
C ARG A 29 17.69 3.14 -1.29
N SER A 30 17.08 2.79 -0.17
CA SER A 30 16.16 1.64 -0.09
C SER A 30 14.97 1.83 -1.02
N VAL A 31 14.35 3.01 -1.00
CA VAL A 31 13.24 3.34 -1.91
C VAL A 31 13.67 3.27 -3.38
N ALA A 32 14.88 3.73 -3.72
CA ALA A 32 15.40 3.64 -5.08
C ALA A 32 15.57 2.20 -5.55
N ASP A 33 16.11 1.33 -4.70
CA ASP A 33 16.23 -0.11 -4.99
C ASP A 33 14.86 -0.76 -5.21
N LEU A 34 13.90 -0.51 -4.31
CA LEU A 34 12.57 -1.10 -4.38
C LEU A 34 11.79 -0.68 -5.63
N ARG A 35 11.95 0.56 -6.10
CA ARG A 35 11.29 1.05 -7.33
C ARG A 35 11.76 0.32 -8.60
N GLY A 36 12.99 -0.20 -8.59
CA GLY A 36 13.59 -0.95 -9.70
C GLY A 36 13.24 -2.44 -9.71
N ARG A 37 12.40 -2.91 -8.78
CA ARG A 37 11.98 -4.32 -8.67
C ARG A 37 10.54 -4.52 -9.15
N PRO A 38 10.21 -5.70 -9.71
CA PRO A 38 8.83 -6.07 -10.01
C PRO A 38 7.92 -5.94 -8.80
N VAL A 39 6.73 -5.39 -8.97
CA VAL A 39 5.76 -5.19 -7.87
C VAL A 39 5.40 -6.52 -7.19
N ASP A 40 5.27 -7.61 -7.95
CA ASP A 40 4.96 -8.94 -7.42
C ASP A 40 6.07 -9.58 -6.60
N SER A 41 7.31 -9.12 -6.78
CA SER A 41 8.48 -9.56 -6.02
C SER A 41 8.67 -8.83 -4.69
N LEU A 42 7.85 -7.81 -4.42
CA LEU A 42 7.92 -7.04 -3.19
C LEU A 42 7.19 -7.76 -2.06
N SER A 43 7.84 -7.84 -0.90
CA SER A 43 7.20 -8.27 0.34
C SER A 43 6.20 -7.22 0.84
N ALA A 44 5.30 -7.63 1.73
CA ALA A 44 4.31 -6.72 2.31
C ALA A 44 4.95 -5.52 3.03
N TRP A 45 6.05 -5.73 3.76
CA TRP A 45 6.80 -4.65 4.38
C TRP A 45 7.43 -3.68 3.37
N GLU A 46 7.94 -4.19 2.24
CA GLU A 46 8.50 -3.35 1.17
C GLU A 46 7.40 -2.52 0.48
N LEU A 47 6.23 -3.13 0.24
CA LEU A 47 5.05 -2.43 -0.25
C LEU A 47 4.60 -1.35 0.73
N ALA A 48 4.47 -1.69 2.01
CA ALA A 48 4.10 -0.75 3.07
C ALA A 48 5.06 0.43 3.15
N ARG A 49 6.38 0.17 3.00
CA ARG A 49 7.41 1.23 2.96
C ARG A 49 7.21 2.16 1.77
N LEU A 50 7.02 1.65 0.56
CA LEU A 50 6.80 2.50 -0.63
C LEU A 50 5.49 3.31 -0.52
N ILE A 51 4.40 2.67 -0.10
CA ILE A 51 3.10 3.31 0.13
C ILE A 51 3.21 4.41 1.19
N GLY A 52 3.93 4.13 2.29
CA GLY A 52 4.18 5.10 3.36
C GLY A 52 4.97 6.33 2.90
N GLN A 53 5.83 6.17 1.89
CA GLN A 53 6.54 7.28 1.23
C GLN A 53 5.72 7.94 0.11
N LYS A 54 4.47 7.52 -0.12
CA LYS A 54 3.58 8.01 -1.18
C LYS A 54 4.12 7.79 -2.60
N ILE A 55 4.81 6.68 -2.82
CA ILE A 55 5.44 6.34 -4.10
C ILE A 55 4.61 5.28 -4.82
N GLY A 56 4.37 5.47 -6.13
CA GLY A 56 3.70 4.47 -6.97
C GLY A 56 2.28 4.12 -6.53
N LEU A 57 1.60 5.00 -5.76
CA LEU A 57 0.33 4.69 -5.09
C LEU A 57 -0.74 4.17 -6.06
N LYS A 58 -0.80 4.71 -7.27
CA LYS A 58 -1.70 4.27 -8.35
C LYS A 58 -1.62 2.77 -8.64
N PHE A 59 -0.44 2.17 -8.49
CA PHE A 59 -0.21 0.75 -8.74
C PHE A 59 -0.17 -0.04 -7.43
N LEU A 60 0.51 0.50 -6.41
CA LEU A 60 0.75 -0.24 -5.17
C LEU A 60 -0.49 -0.34 -4.28
N VAL A 61 -1.35 0.68 -4.23
CA VAL A 61 -2.57 0.66 -3.41
C VAL A 61 -3.54 -0.45 -3.83
N PRO A 62 -3.97 -0.54 -5.11
CA PRO A 62 -4.83 -1.64 -5.53
C PRO A 62 -4.16 -2.99 -5.34
N TYR A 63 -2.84 -3.09 -5.55
CA TYR A 63 -2.08 -4.32 -5.37
C TYR A 63 -1.97 -4.82 -3.95
N ALA A 64 -1.62 -3.93 -3.02
CA ALA A 64 -1.58 -4.24 -1.61
C ALA A 64 -2.95 -4.68 -1.07
N LEU A 65 -4.05 -4.03 -1.52
CA LEU A 65 -5.39 -4.41 -1.10
C LEU A 65 -5.79 -5.80 -1.62
N GLU A 66 -5.60 -6.09 -2.92
CA GLU A 66 -5.90 -7.43 -3.45
C GLU A 66 -5.06 -8.51 -2.75
N ARG A 67 -3.80 -8.21 -2.42
CA ARG A 67 -2.94 -9.12 -1.65
C ARG A 67 -3.50 -9.42 -0.26
N LEU A 68 -3.85 -8.40 0.52
CA LEU A 68 -4.43 -8.58 1.87
C LEU A 68 -5.73 -9.39 1.84
N LEU A 69 -6.58 -9.13 0.85
CA LEU A 69 -7.81 -9.89 0.65
C LEU A 69 -7.52 -11.36 0.35
N ALA A 70 -6.57 -11.62 -0.55
CA ALA A 70 -6.16 -12.98 -0.89
C ALA A 70 -5.52 -13.73 0.29
N GLU A 71 -4.72 -13.05 1.12
CA GLU A 71 -4.14 -13.61 2.35
C GLU A 71 -5.24 -14.03 3.34
N ARG A 72 -6.29 -13.20 3.48
CA ARG A 72 -7.45 -13.54 4.31
C ARG A 72 -8.26 -14.70 3.75
N GLU A 73 -8.51 -14.73 2.44
CA GLU A 73 -9.22 -15.82 1.77
C GLU A 73 -8.48 -17.16 1.87
N GLN A 74 -7.15 -17.13 1.86
CA GLN A 74 -6.30 -18.29 2.07
C GLN A 74 -6.28 -18.77 3.53
N GLY A 75 -6.87 -18.01 4.46
CA GLY A 75 -6.89 -18.33 5.88
C GLY A 75 -5.49 -18.26 6.52
N LEU A 76 -4.63 -17.36 6.04
CA LEU A 76 -3.34 -17.14 6.69
C LEU A 76 -3.55 -16.71 8.14
N MET A 77 -2.70 -17.24 9.03
CA MET A 77 -2.82 -17.03 10.47
C MET A 77 -2.58 -15.57 10.88
N PHE A 78 -1.81 -14.83 10.08
CA PHE A 78 -1.45 -13.44 10.33
C PHE A 78 -1.53 -12.66 9.03
N LEU A 79 -2.19 -11.50 9.09
CA LEU A 79 -2.15 -10.50 8.04
C LEU A 79 -0.96 -9.57 8.28
N ASP A 80 -0.44 -8.97 7.21
CA ASP A 80 0.63 -7.99 7.32
C ASP A 80 0.07 -6.64 7.83
N ASP A 81 0.13 -6.45 9.16
CA ASP A 81 -0.32 -5.23 9.85
C ASP A 81 0.33 -3.94 9.33
N ASP A 82 1.62 -4.00 8.96
CA ASP A 82 2.33 -2.87 8.38
C ASP A 82 1.70 -2.44 7.05
N LEU A 83 1.27 -3.41 6.24
CA LEU A 83 0.66 -3.16 4.93
C LEU A 83 -0.76 -2.59 5.09
N LEU A 84 -1.56 -3.18 5.98
CA LEU A 84 -2.89 -2.66 6.33
C LEU A 84 -2.79 -1.22 6.88
N THR A 85 -1.86 -0.99 7.81
CA THR A 85 -1.62 0.33 8.39
C THR A 85 -1.16 1.35 7.35
N ALA A 86 -0.28 0.97 6.42
CA ALA A 86 0.16 1.86 5.35
C ALA A 86 -1.00 2.28 4.43
N LEU A 87 -1.90 1.35 4.11
CA LEU A 87 -3.10 1.62 3.31
C LEU A 87 -4.09 2.54 4.05
N LEU A 88 -4.38 2.27 5.32
CA LEU A 88 -5.27 3.10 6.14
C LEU A 88 -4.73 4.52 6.38
N ARG A 89 -3.42 4.75 6.18
CA ARG A 89 -2.80 6.10 6.23
C ARG A 89 -2.83 6.83 4.88
N CYS A 90 -3.45 6.25 3.86
CA CYS A 90 -3.56 6.83 2.52
C CYS A 90 -4.97 7.33 2.19
N GLY A 91 -5.78 7.72 3.19
CA GLY A 91 -7.16 8.16 3.00
C GLY A 91 -7.35 9.22 1.92
N GLU A 92 -6.48 10.24 1.88
CA GLU A 92 -6.54 11.28 0.84
C GLU A 92 -6.39 10.72 -0.58
N PHE A 93 -5.44 9.80 -0.81
CA PHE A 93 -5.24 9.18 -2.12
C PHE A 93 -6.46 8.38 -2.56
N PHE A 94 -7.03 7.59 -1.63
CA PHE A 94 -8.24 6.82 -1.86
C PHE A 94 -9.44 7.70 -2.21
N ARG A 95 -9.62 8.82 -1.50
CA ARG A 95 -10.67 9.79 -1.79
C ARG A 95 -10.55 10.35 -3.21
N GLU A 96 -9.35 10.76 -3.60
CA GLU A 96 -9.12 11.46 -4.86
C GLU A 96 -9.15 10.55 -6.09
N ASN A 97 -8.78 9.28 -5.94
CA ASN A 97 -8.55 8.39 -7.07
C ASN A 97 -9.47 7.18 -7.10
N GLU A 98 -9.86 6.62 -5.94
CA GLU A 98 -10.39 5.25 -5.86
C GLU A 98 -11.38 5.06 -4.69
N ALA A 99 -12.48 5.82 -4.67
CA ALA A 99 -13.51 5.74 -3.61
C ALA A 99 -14.08 4.31 -3.44
N SER A 100 -14.13 3.53 -4.53
CA SER A 100 -14.58 2.14 -4.47
C SER A 100 -13.60 1.21 -3.73
N LEU A 101 -12.30 1.44 -3.88
CA LEU A 101 -11.28 0.70 -3.13
C LEU A 101 -11.25 1.14 -1.66
N ALA A 102 -11.56 2.41 -1.38
CA ALA A 102 -11.68 2.93 -0.02
C ALA A 102 -12.75 2.17 0.76
N ALA A 103 -13.94 2.01 0.17
CA ALA A 103 -15.04 1.26 0.77
C ALA A 103 -14.69 -0.21 1.02
N LYS A 104 -13.96 -0.84 0.07
CA LYS A 104 -13.48 -2.22 0.24
C LYS A 104 -12.48 -2.36 1.38
N LEU A 105 -11.50 -1.45 1.48
CA LEU A 105 -10.54 -1.46 2.57
C LEU A 105 -11.21 -1.21 3.93
N LEU A 106 -12.18 -0.31 4.00
CA LEU A 106 -12.99 -0.07 5.20
C LEU A 106 -13.72 -1.33 5.65
N ALA A 107 -14.47 -1.97 4.75
CA ALA A 107 -15.19 -3.20 5.08
C ALA A 107 -14.25 -4.33 5.51
N PHE A 108 -13.07 -4.43 4.86
CA PHE A 108 -12.04 -5.37 5.26
C PHE A 108 -11.52 -5.08 6.68
N ALA A 109 -11.13 -3.84 6.96
CA ALA A 109 -10.59 -3.46 8.26
C ALA A 109 -11.62 -3.59 9.39
N GLU A 110 -12.88 -3.23 9.15
CA GLU A 110 -13.98 -3.43 10.12
C GLU A 110 -14.23 -4.91 10.42
N SER A 111 -13.98 -5.80 9.47
CA SER A 111 -14.05 -7.25 9.72
C SER A 111 -12.94 -7.78 10.64
N LEU A 112 -11.91 -6.98 10.87
CA LEU A 112 -10.75 -7.26 11.74
C LEU A 112 -10.81 -6.48 13.06
N ASP A 113 -11.86 -5.72 13.35
CA ASP A 113 -11.94 -4.80 14.51
C ASP A 113 -11.78 -5.52 15.87
N ASP A 114 -11.96 -6.85 15.90
CA ASP A 114 -11.73 -7.71 17.08
C ASP A 114 -10.24 -8.07 17.31
N GLU A 115 -9.35 -7.80 16.34
CA GLU A 115 -7.95 -8.29 16.35
C GLU A 115 -6.95 -7.36 17.08
N GLY A 116 -7.34 -6.14 17.53
CA GLY A 116 -6.48 -5.34 18.42
C GLY A 116 -6.87 -3.86 18.63
N PRO A 117 -6.40 -3.22 19.72
CA PRO A 117 -6.84 -1.88 20.13
C PRO A 117 -6.30 -0.70 19.28
N TYR A 118 -5.35 -0.94 18.38
CA TYR A 118 -4.74 0.12 17.55
C TYR A 118 -5.45 0.32 16.20
N LEU A 119 -6.27 -0.65 15.77
CA LEU A 119 -6.95 -0.61 14.48
C LEU A 119 -8.18 0.32 14.48
N PRO A 120 -9.06 0.35 15.50
CA PRO A 120 -10.22 1.24 15.54
C PRO A 120 -9.91 2.73 15.29
N PRO A 121 -8.90 3.36 15.93
CA PRO A 121 -8.61 4.78 15.67
C PRO A 121 -8.07 5.03 14.25
N LEU A 122 -7.40 4.05 13.63
CA LEU A 122 -6.95 4.15 12.24
C LEU A 122 -8.13 4.05 11.27
N ILE A 123 -9.06 3.13 11.52
CA ILE A 123 -10.30 2.99 10.73
C ILE A 123 -11.13 4.27 10.80
N GLU A 124 -11.32 4.83 12.00
CA GLU A 124 -12.10 6.06 12.18
C GLU A 124 -11.47 7.24 11.45
N LYS A 125 -10.14 7.39 11.57
CA LYS A 125 -9.39 8.43 10.86
C LYS A 125 -9.52 8.27 9.35
N PHE A 126 -9.30 7.07 8.82
CA PHE A 126 -9.41 6.78 7.40
C PHE A 126 -10.83 7.08 6.87
N ARG A 127 -11.86 6.64 7.60
CA ARG A 127 -13.27 6.93 7.30
C ARG A 127 -13.53 8.43 7.19
N CYS A 128 -13.03 9.23 8.13
CA CYS A 128 -13.15 10.69 8.09
C CYS A 128 -12.47 11.30 6.87
N GLU A 129 -11.26 10.82 6.51
CA GLU A 129 -10.50 11.30 5.35
C GLU A 129 -11.18 10.95 4.02
N THR A 130 -11.83 9.79 3.92
CA THR A 130 -12.49 9.33 2.69
C THR A 130 -13.93 9.80 2.51
N SER A 131 -14.59 10.29 3.57
CA SER A 131 -16.00 10.70 3.55
C SER A 131 -16.22 12.19 3.25
N ARG A 132 -15.16 12.97 3.05
CA ARG A 132 -15.20 14.44 2.95
C ARG A 132 -14.72 14.93 1.59
#